data_AF-F2KGL6-F1
#
_entry.id   AF-F2KGL6-F1
#
_cell.length_a   1.000
_cell.length_b   1.000
_cell.length_c   1.000
_cell.angle_alpha   90.00
_cell.angle_beta   90.00
_cell.angle_gamma   90.00
#
_symmetry.space_group_name_H-M   'P 1'
#
loop_
_entity.id
_entity.type
_entity.pdbx_description
1 polymer ?
#
loop_
_entity_poly.entity_id
_entity_poly.type
_entity_poly.pdbx_seq_one_letter_code
_entity_poly.pdbx_strand_id
1 'polypeptide(L)'
;MPLHIICLVLFAALLHASWNAMLRGGADRLWSMTIMCMAIALASLIVATLLPPPARASWFCVGLSAVLHVGYNLFLVRSYKSGDLGQTYPIARGVSPILIVLAASVFAGERVSPSGLLGVALVSTGIISLAYTGRRRALPDLPYALGTGCFIAAYSVVDGIGVRLSGAPLAYTAWMCLLWGVMMPVVYIGLRDAKSLFALRPGIAVASAGGLVSLLAYGVVIYAMAHAPMGAVSALRETSVMFAALIGYAFLGEALTLRKLLACAVIALGTLVIG
;
A
#
# COMPACT_ATOMS: atom_id res chain seq x y z
N MET A 1 -4.10 20.71 2.06
CA MET A 1 -4.76 20.03 0.90
C MET A 1 -6.26 20.31 0.95
N PRO A 2 -7.05 20.16 -0.14
CA PRO A 2 -8.50 20.30 -0.04
C PRO A 2 -9.08 19.27 0.94
N LEU A 3 -10.00 19.70 1.82
CA LEU A 3 -10.58 18.86 2.87
C LEU A 3 -11.18 17.54 2.34
N HIS A 4 -11.85 17.59 1.19
CA HIS A 4 -12.43 16.40 0.56
C HIS A 4 -11.38 15.35 0.21
N ILE A 5 -10.18 15.74 -0.25
CA ILE A 5 -9.08 14.81 -0.52
C ILE A 5 -8.56 14.20 0.78
N ILE A 6 -8.46 14.99 1.86
CA ILE A 6 -8.04 14.48 3.16
C ILE A 6 -9.02 13.42 3.66
N CYS A 7 -10.34 13.70 3.62
CA CYS A 7 -11.37 12.75 4.00
C CYS A 7 -11.30 11.47 3.15
N LEU A 8 -11.10 11.59 1.84
CA LEU A 8 -10.93 10.45 0.94
C LEU A 8 -9.71 9.60 1.32
N VAL A 9 -8.56 10.22 1.60
CA VAL A 9 -7.35 9.47 1.96
C VAL A 9 -7.46 8.84 3.34
N LEU A 10 -8.12 9.48 4.31
CA LEU A 10 -8.41 8.89 5.62
C LEU A 10 -9.37 7.70 5.50
N PHE A 11 -10.39 7.81 4.65
CA PHE A 11 -11.27 6.69 4.32
C PHE A 11 -10.48 5.54 3.66
N ALA A 12 -9.60 5.86 2.70
CA ALA A 12 -8.71 4.88 2.10
C ALA A 12 -7.76 4.25 3.13
N ALA A 13 -7.29 5.00 4.13
CA ALA A 13 -6.45 4.50 5.21
C ALA A 13 -7.22 3.51 6.12
N LEU A 14 -8.50 3.77 6.40
CA LEU A 14 -9.37 2.83 7.10
C LEU A 14 -9.58 1.54 6.29
N LEU A 15 -9.96 1.65 5.01
CA LEU A 15 -10.09 0.49 4.12
C LEU A 15 -8.77 -0.29 4.02
N HIS A 16 -7.64 0.44 4.03
CA HIS A 16 -6.31 -0.14 4.00
C HIS A 16 -6.03 -1.00 5.24
N ALA A 17 -6.39 -0.50 6.44
CA ALA A 17 -6.28 -1.28 7.67
C ALA A 17 -7.18 -2.53 7.64
N SER A 18 -8.40 -2.40 7.12
CA SER A 18 -9.37 -3.49 7.01
C SER A 18 -8.88 -4.63 6.12
N TRP A 19 -8.42 -4.37 4.89
CA TRP A 19 -7.95 -5.45 4.02
C TRP A 19 -6.66 -6.10 4.54
N ASN A 20 -5.77 -5.33 5.19
CA ASN A 20 -4.56 -5.89 5.82
C ASN A 20 -4.92 -6.86 6.95
N ALA A 21 -5.94 -6.54 7.76
CA ALA A 21 -6.44 -7.45 8.79
C ALA A 21 -6.97 -8.76 8.18
N MET A 22 -7.72 -8.68 7.06
CA MET A 22 -8.23 -9.84 6.33
C MET A 22 -7.09 -10.71 5.76
N LEU A 23 -6.05 -10.10 5.20
CA LEU A 23 -4.87 -10.82 4.69
C LEU A 23 -4.09 -11.50 5.81
N ARG A 24 -3.95 -10.87 6.99
CA ARG A 24 -3.23 -11.43 8.14
C ARG A 24 -3.87 -12.70 8.67
N GLY A 25 -5.19 -12.85 8.55
CA GLY A 25 -5.93 -14.05 8.98
C GLY A 25 -5.76 -15.27 8.07
N GLY A 26 -5.16 -15.13 6.89
CA GLY A 26 -4.97 -16.23 5.95
C GLY A 26 -3.82 -17.18 6.35
N ALA A 27 -4.07 -18.49 6.29
CA ALA A 27 -3.07 -19.51 6.61
C ALA A 27 -1.88 -19.52 5.63
N ASP A 28 -2.12 -19.22 4.35
CA ASP A 28 -1.09 -19.12 3.31
C ASP A 28 -1.15 -17.74 2.64
N ARG A 29 -0.29 -16.83 3.10
CA ARG A 29 -0.29 -15.43 2.65
C ARG A 29 -0.02 -15.26 1.17
N LEU A 30 0.84 -16.10 0.59
CA LEU A 30 1.12 -16.03 -0.85
C LEU A 30 -0.12 -16.39 -1.65
N TRP A 31 -0.83 -17.46 -1.24
CA TRP A 31 -2.08 -17.85 -1.87
C TRP A 31 -3.18 -16.79 -1.67
N SER A 32 -3.39 -16.31 -0.43
CA SER A 32 -4.39 -15.27 -0.14
C SER A 32 -4.13 -13.99 -0.92
N MET A 33 -2.86 -13.56 -1.04
CA MET A 33 -2.49 -12.39 -1.84
C MET A 33 -2.78 -12.60 -3.34
N THR A 34 -2.53 -13.81 -3.86
CA THR A 34 -2.87 -14.13 -5.26
C THR A 34 -4.37 -14.14 -5.50
N ILE A 35 -5.18 -14.69 -4.59
CA ILE A 35 -6.65 -14.64 -4.69
C ILE A 35 -7.16 -13.20 -4.64
N MET A 36 -6.61 -12.36 -3.76
CA MET A 36 -6.90 -10.92 -3.76
C MET A 36 -6.60 -10.30 -5.13
N CYS A 37 -5.42 -10.56 -5.70
CA CYS A 37 -5.05 -10.07 -7.03
C CYS A 37 -5.99 -10.53 -8.15
N MET A 38 -6.48 -11.78 -8.08
CA MET A 38 -7.48 -12.29 -9.03
C MET A 38 -8.83 -11.57 -8.91
N ALA A 39 -9.29 -11.33 -7.68
CA ALA A 39 -10.52 -10.56 -7.45
C ALA A 39 -10.37 -9.12 -7.96
N ILE A 40 -9.21 -8.51 -7.74
CA ILE A 40 -8.86 -7.18 -8.26
C ILE A 40 -8.86 -7.20 -9.80
N ALA A 41 -8.25 -8.19 -10.43
CA ALA A 41 -8.21 -8.32 -11.89
C ALA A 41 -9.62 -8.43 -12.47
N LEU A 42 -10.47 -9.28 -11.89
CA LEU A 42 -11.84 -9.48 -12.37
C LEU A 42 -12.66 -8.18 -12.27
N ALA A 43 -12.63 -7.51 -11.12
CA ALA A 43 -13.35 -6.25 -10.93
C ALA A 43 -12.79 -5.15 -11.86
N SER A 44 -11.46 -5.07 -11.99
CA SER A 44 -10.80 -4.08 -12.84
C SER A 44 -11.06 -4.32 -14.33
N LEU A 45 -11.20 -5.58 -14.77
CA LEU A 45 -11.58 -5.92 -16.14
C LEU A 45 -12.96 -5.35 -16.48
N ILE A 46 -13.94 -5.52 -15.57
CA ILE A 46 -15.29 -4.99 -15.76
C ILE A 46 -15.24 -3.46 -15.84
N VAL A 47 -14.49 -2.80 -14.97
CA VAL A 47 -14.37 -1.33 -15.02
C VAL A 47 -13.64 -0.87 -16.29
N ALA A 48 -12.59 -1.57 -16.71
CA ALA A 48 -11.79 -1.23 -17.88
C ALA A 48 -12.57 -1.37 -19.20
N THR A 49 -13.50 -2.32 -19.31
CA THR A 49 -14.34 -2.48 -20.51
C THR A 49 -15.47 -1.46 -20.60
N LEU A 50 -15.87 -0.87 -19.47
CA LEU A 50 -16.91 0.16 -19.41
C LEU A 50 -16.39 1.58 -19.63
N LEU A 51 -15.08 1.80 -19.57
CA LEU A 51 -14.45 3.11 -19.67
C LEU A 51 -13.61 3.23 -20.95
N PRO A 52 -13.51 4.44 -21.53
CA PRO A 52 -12.52 4.68 -22.58
C PRO A 52 -11.10 4.45 -22.03
N PRO A 53 -10.18 3.93 -22.85
CA PRO A 53 -8.81 3.71 -22.42
C PRO A 53 -8.13 5.04 -22.04
N PRO A 54 -7.22 5.03 -21.05
CA PRO A 54 -6.49 6.23 -20.66
C PRO A 54 -5.56 6.71 -21.78
N ALA A 55 -5.15 7.97 -21.70
CA ALA A 55 -4.26 8.57 -22.70
C ALA A 55 -2.99 7.73 -22.92
N ARG A 56 -2.56 7.63 -24.20
CA ARG A 56 -1.42 6.79 -24.63
C ARG A 56 -0.14 7.01 -23.83
N ALA A 57 0.11 8.25 -23.40
CA ALA A 57 1.26 8.63 -22.59
C ALA A 57 1.34 7.91 -21.23
N SER A 58 0.22 7.44 -20.68
CA SER A 58 0.16 6.78 -19.37
C SER A 58 0.46 5.28 -19.41
N TRP A 59 0.45 4.63 -20.59
CA TRP A 59 0.56 3.17 -20.70
C TRP A 59 1.93 2.62 -20.29
N PHE A 60 2.99 3.40 -20.47
CA PHE A 60 4.30 3.03 -19.92
C PHE A 60 4.24 2.93 -18.38
N CYS A 61 3.53 3.87 -17.73
CA CYS A 61 3.33 3.85 -16.28
C CYS A 61 2.45 2.67 -15.85
N VAL A 62 1.40 2.33 -16.61
CA VAL A 62 0.57 1.14 -16.37
C VAL A 62 1.43 -0.13 -16.35
N GLY A 63 2.26 -0.34 -17.38
CA GLY A 63 3.13 -1.50 -17.49
C GLY A 63 4.19 -1.55 -16.39
N LEU A 64 4.91 -0.44 -16.18
CA LEU A 64 5.97 -0.35 -15.18
C LEU A 64 5.42 -0.53 -13.76
N SER A 65 4.31 0.13 -13.43
CA SER A 65 3.66 0.01 -12.12
C SER A 65 3.21 -1.42 -11.85
N ALA A 66 2.68 -2.12 -12.85
CA ALA A 66 2.26 -3.50 -12.69
C ALA A 66 3.43 -4.43 -12.32
N VAL A 67 4.58 -4.28 -13.00
CA VAL A 67 5.80 -5.02 -12.68
C VAL A 67 6.30 -4.69 -11.27
N LEU A 68 6.29 -3.41 -10.89
CA LEU A 68 6.72 -2.96 -9.56
C LEU A 68 5.80 -3.50 -8.44
N HIS A 69 4.49 -3.57 -8.69
CA HIS A 69 3.52 -4.17 -7.75
C HIS A 69 3.76 -5.67 -7.54
N VAL A 70 4.09 -6.41 -8.59
CA VAL A 70 4.48 -7.81 -8.48
C VAL A 70 5.77 -7.96 -7.65
N GLY A 71 6.78 -7.11 -7.91
CA GLY A 71 8.02 -7.07 -7.12
C GLY A 71 7.74 -6.79 -5.64
N TYR A 72 6.90 -5.79 -5.35
CA TYR A 72 6.41 -5.48 -4.01
C TYR A 72 5.79 -6.70 -3.33
N ASN A 73 4.84 -7.38 -3.99
CA ASN A 73 4.17 -8.55 -3.43
C ASN A 73 5.16 -9.66 -3.03
N LEU A 74 6.14 -9.93 -3.89
CA LEU A 74 7.15 -10.96 -3.64
C LEU A 74 8.06 -10.58 -2.47
N PHE A 75 8.54 -9.34 -2.42
CA PHE A 75 9.36 -8.86 -1.30
C PHE A 75 8.58 -8.83 0.00
N LEU A 76 7.31 -8.42 -0.03
CA LEU A 76 6.43 -8.42 1.14
C LEU A 76 6.21 -9.84 1.67
N VAL A 77 5.89 -10.80 0.79
CA VAL A 77 5.72 -12.21 1.18
C VAL A 77 7.02 -12.81 1.72
N ARG A 78 8.18 -12.42 1.19
CA ARG A 78 9.48 -12.86 1.73
C ARG A 78 9.75 -12.26 3.11
N SER A 79 9.55 -10.95 3.28
CA SER A 79 9.64 -10.27 4.57
C SER A 79 8.71 -10.90 5.62
N TYR A 80 7.54 -11.37 5.18
CA TYR A 80 6.60 -12.11 6.00
C TYR A 80 7.05 -13.49 6.48
N LYS A 81 8.00 -14.12 5.75
CA LYS A 81 8.55 -15.45 6.10
C LYS A 81 9.85 -15.35 6.88
N SER A 82 10.66 -14.33 6.62
CA SER A 82 12.03 -14.25 7.12
C SER A 82 12.16 -13.45 8.43
N GLY A 83 11.26 -12.50 8.71
CA GLY A 83 11.38 -11.59 9.86
C GLY A 83 10.27 -11.68 10.92
N ASP A 84 10.57 -11.14 12.10
CA ASP A 84 9.56 -10.77 13.11
C ASP A 84 8.68 -9.67 12.51
N LEU A 85 7.43 -10.05 12.18
CA LEU A 85 6.43 -9.21 11.53
C LEU A 85 6.21 -7.88 12.24
N GLY A 86 6.44 -7.84 13.56
CA GLY A 86 6.32 -6.64 14.37
C GLY A 86 7.35 -5.56 14.03
N GLN A 87 8.46 -5.91 13.38
CA GLN A 87 9.60 -5.00 13.16
C GLN A 87 9.83 -4.64 11.69
N THR A 88 9.72 -5.60 10.77
CA THR A 88 10.04 -5.35 9.34
C THR A 88 8.97 -4.51 8.64
N TYR A 89 7.70 -4.73 8.97
CA TYR A 89 6.58 -4.04 8.34
C TYR A 89 6.54 -2.53 8.66
N PRO A 90 6.71 -2.08 9.92
CA PRO A 90 6.77 -0.64 10.20
C PRO A 90 7.99 0.05 9.55
N ILE A 91 9.14 -0.61 9.44
CA ILE A 91 10.31 -0.03 8.74
C ILE A 91 9.97 0.20 7.26
N ALA A 92 9.46 -0.81 6.57
CA ALA A 92 9.09 -0.69 5.15
C ALA A 92 8.06 0.43 4.92
N ARG A 93 7.03 0.49 5.76
CA ARG A 93 5.96 1.48 5.67
C ARG A 93 6.43 2.89 6.02
N GLY A 94 7.28 3.05 7.03
CA GLY A 94 7.77 4.35 7.46
C GLY A 94 8.80 4.96 6.53
N VAL A 95 9.62 4.16 5.84
CA VAL A 95 10.60 4.67 4.86
C VAL A 95 9.91 5.12 3.55
N SER A 96 8.80 4.49 3.18
CA SER A 96 8.12 4.73 1.89
C SER A 96 7.72 6.20 1.65
N PRO A 97 7.04 6.93 2.56
CA PRO A 97 6.66 8.33 2.32
C PRO A 97 7.84 9.27 2.04
N ILE A 98 8.97 9.07 2.74
CA ILE A 98 10.19 9.85 2.52
C ILE A 98 10.73 9.60 1.11
N LEU A 99 10.83 8.34 0.70
CA LEU A 99 11.28 7.97 -0.64
C LEU A 99 10.34 8.50 -1.73
N ILE A 100 9.02 8.49 -1.48
CA ILE A 100 8.01 9.04 -2.40
C ILE A 100 8.21 10.54 -2.56
N VAL A 101 8.40 11.29 -1.48
CA VAL A 101 8.69 12.73 -1.56
C VAL A 101 9.92 12.99 -2.41
N LEU A 102 11.03 12.29 -2.13
CA LEU A 102 12.29 12.48 -2.86
C LEU A 102 12.14 12.14 -4.35
N ALA A 103 11.55 10.98 -4.66
CA ALA A 103 11.37 10.53 -6.03
C ALA A 103 10.33 11.39 -6.78
N ALA A 104 9.24 11.82 -6.14
CA ALA A 104 8.27 12.72 -6.76
C ALA A 104 8.87 14.11 -7.03
N SER A 105 9.74 14.62 -6.15
CA SER A 105 10.46 15.86 -6.42
C SER A 105 11.41 15.77 -7.61
N VAL A 106 12.09 14.63 -7.78
CA VAL A 106 13.03 14.41 -8.89
C VAL A 106 12.33 14.10 -10.21
N PHE A 107 11.40 13.14 -10.21
CA PHE A 107 10.79 12.61 -11.44
C PHE A 107 9.49 13.31 -11.85
N ALA A 108 8.71 13.82 -10.89
CA ALA A 108 7.46 14.52 -11.15
C ALA A 108 7.57 16.05 -10.96
N GLY A 109 8.75 16.56 -10.56
CA GLY A 109 8.98 17.98 -10.33
C GLY A 109 8.17 18.55 -9.15
N GLU A 110 7.68 17.70 -8.24
CA GLU A 110 6.84 18.16 -7.12
C GLU A 110 7.65 18.99 -6.12
N ARG A 111 7.13 20.18 -5.80
CA ARG A 111 7.64 21.00 -4.71
C ARG A 111 6.77 20.80 -3.48
N VAL A 112 7.34 20.19 -2.45
CA VAL A 112 6.66 19.99 -1.16
C VAL A 112 6.96 21.17 -0.24
N SER A 113 5.94 21.69 0.43
CA SER A 113 6.13 22.78 1.41
C SER A 113 6.98 22.30 2.59
N PRO A 114 7.68 23.20 3.30
CA PRO A 114 8.39 22.84 4.53
C PRO A 114 7.51 22.16 5.58
N SER A 115 6.24 22.57 5.69
CA SER A 115 5.25 21.90 6.54
C SER A 115 4.98 20.47 6.07
N GLY A 116 4.79 20.25 4.77
CA GLY A 116 4.59 18.91 4.21
C GLY A 116 5.77 17.99 4.46
N LEU A 117 7.01 18.50 4.34
CA LEU A 117 8.22 17.74 4.67
C LEU A 117 8.29 17.36 6.14
N LEU A 118 8.01 18.31 7.04
CA LEU A 118 7.98 18.08 8.48
C LEU A 118 6.92 17.03 8.84
N GLY A 119 5.73 17.14 8.28
CA GLY A 119 4.64 16.20 8.52
C GLY A 119 4.95 14.79 8.02
N VAL A 120 5.54 14.66 6.83
CA VAL A 120 6.03 13.37 6.31
C VAL A 120 7.10 12.78 7.24
N ALA A 121 8.06 13.59 7.71
CA ALA A 121 9.09 13.13 8.63
C ALA A 121 8.50 12.66 9.97
N LEU A 122 7.51 13.38 10.53
CA LEU A 122 6.80 12.98 11.75
C LEU A 122 6.06 11.66 11.56
N VAL A 123 5.30 11.51 10.47
CA VAL A 123 4.58 10.26 10.17
C VAL A 123 5.56 9.10 10.03
N SER A 124 6.62 9.26 9.22
CA SER A 124 7.63 8.24 8.99
C SER A 124 8.37 7.82 10.27
N THR A 125 8.80 8.78 11.08
CA THR A 125 9.49 8.50 12.36
C THR A 125 8.55 7.84 13.37
N GLY A 126 7.29 8.28 13.44
CA GLY A 126 6.25 7.65 14.26
C GLY A 126 6.06 6.17 13.92
N ILE A 127 5.97 5.82 12.64
CA ILE A 127 5.82 4.42 12.21
C ILE A 127 7.10 3.63 12.48
N ILE A 128 8.28 4.15 12.13
CA ILE A 128 9.56 3.47 12.38
C ILE A 128 9.77 3.22 13.88
N SER A 129 9.29 4.11 14.76
CA SER A 129 9.37 3.93 16.21
C SER A 129 8.67 2.65 16.71
N LEU A 130 7.63 2.18 15.99
CA LEU A 130 6.91 0.95 16.31
C LEU A 130 7.75 -0.30 16.08
N ALA A 131 8.77 -0.25 15.22
CA ALA A 131 9.65 -1.38 14.95
C ALA A 131 10.60 -1.71 16.11
N TYR A 132 10.83 -0.78 17.04
CA TYR A 132 11.87 -0.93 18.08
C TYR A 132 11.41 -1.69 19.33
N THR A 133 10.68 -2.79 19.22
CA THR A 133 9.94 -3.44 20.32
C THR A 133 10.74 -4.36 21.27
N GLY A 134 12.08 -4.43 21.23
CA GLY A 134 12.84 -5.21 22.23
C GLY A 134 14.36 -5.29 22.04
N ARG A 135 15.03 -6.07 22.91
CA ARG A 135 16.51 -6.19 23.07
C ARG A 135 17.26 -6.93 21.94
N ARG A 136 16.65 -7.29 20.80
CA ARG A 136 17.35 -8.01 19.73
C ARG A 136 17.86 -7.06 18.65
N ARG A 137 19.13 -6.67 18.76
CA ARG A 137 19.93 -6.05 17.70
C ARG A 137 20.48 -7.15 16.78
N ALA A 138 19.73 -7.49 15.74
CA ALA A 138 20.23 -8.02 14.47
C ALA A 138 19.02 -8.06 13.53
N LEU A 139 19.01 -7.22 12.48
CA LEU A 139 17.98 -7.24 11.45
C LEU A 139 18.56 -7.92 10.19
N PRO A 140 18.66 -9.25 10.13
CA PRO A 140 19.04 -9.94 8.88
C PRO A 140 18.08 -9.59 7.73
N ASP A 141 16.86 -9.12 8.03
CA ASP A 141 15.84 -8.76 7.05
C ASP A 141 15.71 -7.27 6.72
N LEU A 142 16.61 -6.41 7.23
CA LEU A 142 16.60 -4.99 6.90
C LEU A 142 16.65 -4.72 5.39
N PRO A 143 17.46 -5.45 4.58
CA PRO A 143 17.47 -5.26 3.12
C PRO A 143 16.11 -5.56 2.47
N TYR A 144 15.37 -6.56 2.97
CA TYR A 144 14.03 -6.87 2.46
C TYR A 144 13.01 -5.81 2.87
N ALA A 145 13.05 -5.31 4.11
CA ALA A 145 12.17 -4.23 4.56
C ALA A 145 12.41 -2.93 3.78
N LEU A 146 13.67 -2.55 3.57
CA LEU A 146 14.04 -1.40 2.75
C LEU A 146 13.66 -1.62 1.28
N GLY A 147 13.90 -2.82 0.74
CA GLY A 147 13.50 -3.20 -0.62
C GLY A 147 11.98 -3.07 -0.82
N THR A 148 11.17 -3.55 0.13
CA THR A 148 9.72 -3.34 0.11
C THR A 148 9.37 -1.86 0.11
N GLY A 149 10.01 -1.04 0.94
CA GLY A 149 9.83 0.41 0.96
C GLY A 149 10.18 1.08 -0.38
N CYS A 150 11.28 0.65 -1.02
CA CYS A 150 11.68 1.13 -2.34
C CYS A 150 10.65 0.77 -3.42
N PHE A 151 10.13 -0.47 -3.42
CA PHE A 151 9.07 -0.83 -4.35
C PHE A 151 7.79 -0.03 -4.11
N ILE A 152 7.40 0.19 -2.85
CA ILE A 152 6.26 1.05 -2.49
C ILE A 152 6.45 2.44 -3.06
N ALA A 153 7.63 3.03 -2.89
CA ALA A 153 7.91 4.35 -3.40
C ALA A 153 7.91 4.39 -4.94
N ALA A 154 8.57 3.42 -5.57
CA ALA A 154 8.68 3.35 -7.01
C ALA A 154 7.30 3.23 -7.68
N TYR A 155 6.46 2.27 -7.27
CA TYR A 155 5.14 2.13 -7.89
C TYR A 155 4.26 3.35 -7.58
N SER A 156 4.35 3.93 -6.38
CA SER A 156 3.50 5.06 -5.99
C SER A 156 3.81 6.31 -6.82
N VAL A 157 5.09 6.56 -7.10
CA VAL A 157 5.51 7.69 -7.96
C VAL A 157 5.16 7.43 -9.42
N VAL A 158 5.40 6.22 -9.92
CA VAL A 158 5.00 5.84 -11.29
C VAL A 158 3.50 5.98 -11.47
N ASP A 159 2.70 5.57 -10.48
CA ASP A 159 1.25 5.72 -10.53
C ASP A 159 0.78 7.15 -10.40
N GLY A 160 1.40 7.94 -9.52
CA GLY A 160 1.11 9.36 -9.42
C GLY A 160 1.41 10.13 -10.71
N ILE A 161 2.49 9.77 -11.42
CA ILE A 161 2.79 10.34 -12.75
C ILE A 161 1.80 9.80 -13.78
N GLY A 162 1.59 8.49 -13.82
CA GLY A 162 0.72 7.81 -14.78
C GLY A 162 -0.71 8.30 -14.74
N VAL A 163 -1.29 8.45 -13.54
CA VAL A 163 -2.65 8.95 -13.35
C VAL A 163 -2.80 10.39 -13.85
N ARG A 164 -1.79 11.24 -13.66
CA ARG A 164 -1.80 12.64 -14.13
C ARG A 164 -1.66 12.73 -15.65
N LEU A 165 -0.87 11.83 -16.25
CA LEU A 165 -0.76 11.71 -17.71
C LEU A 165 -2.00 11.08 -18.36
N SER A 166 -2.78 10.32 -17.60
CA SER A 166 -3.88 9.52 -18.14
C SER A 166 -5.09 10.34 -18.61
N GLY A 167 -5.31 11.52 -17.99
CA GLY A 167 -6.54 12.30 -18.13
C GLY A 167 -7.82 11.60 -17.62
N ALA A 168 -7.73 10.36 -17.15
CA ALA A 168 -8.84 9.53 -16.72
C ALA A 168 -8.42 8.63 -15.53
N PRO A 169 -8.42 9.14 -14.29
CA PRO A 169 -7.86 8.44 -13.14
C PRO A 169 -8.45 7.05 -12.87
N LEU A 170 -9.76 6.90 -13.06
CA LEU A 170 -10.44 5.62 -12.87
C LEU A 170 -10.05 4.60 -13.95
N ALA A 171 -9.94 5.03 -15.21
CA ALA A 171 -9.48 4.16 -16.30
C ALA A 171 -8.02 3.74 -16.11
N TYR A 172 -7.15 4.68 -15.72
CA TYR A 172 -5.75 4.36 -15.37
C TYR A 172 -5.68 3.31 -14.27
N THR A 173 -6.41 3.52 -13.17
CA THR A 173 -6.46 2.60 -12.04
C THR A 173 -6.93 1.22 -12.48
N ALA A 174 -7.99 1.13 -13.30
CA ALA A 174 -8.53 -0.14 -13.77
C ALA A 174 -7.53 -0.91 -14.64
N TRP A 175 -6.89 -0.25 -15.61
CA TRP A 175 -5.90 -0.91 -16.47
C TRP A 175 -4.64 -1.33 -15.72
N MET A 176 -4.12 -0.47 -14.85
CA MET A 176 -3.01 -0.79 -13.96
C MET A 176 -3.37 -1.96 -13.05
N CYS A 177 -4.54 -1.91 -12.39
CA CYS A 177 -5.00 -2.94 -11.46
C CYS A 177 -5.28 -4.29 -12.14
N LEU A 178 -5.80 -4.25 -13.36
CA LEU A 178 -5.99 -5.44 -14.20
C LEU A 178 -4.64 -6.12 -14.49
N LEU A 179 -3.64 -5.34 -14.91
CA LEU A 179 -2.37 -5.89 -15.38
C LEU A 179 -1.61 -6.60 -14.25
N TRP A 180 -1.37 -5.95 -13.10
CA TRP A 180 -0.69 -6.64 -11.99
C TRP A 180 -1.54 -7.77 -11.40
N GLY A 181 -2.87 -7.61 -11.40
CA GLY A 181 -3.81 -8.62 -10.93
C GLY A 181 -3.73 -9.92 -11.73
N VAL A 182 -3.49 -9.83 -13.04
CA VAL A 182 -3.25 -10.98 -13.94
C VAL A 182 -1.83 -11.53 -13.81
N MET A 183 -0.83 -10.67 -13.59
CA MET A 183 0.56 -11.11 -13.46
C MET A 183 0.81 -11.94 -12.20
N MET A 184 0.15 -11.61 -11.08
CA MET A 184 0.39 -12.30 -9.80
C MET A 184 0.05 -13.81 -9.83
N PRO A 185 -1.09 -14.26 -10.41
CA PRO A 185 -1.35 -15.68 -10.67
C PRO A 185 -0.26 -16.37 -11.48
N VAL A 186 0.26 -15.73 -12.54
CA VAL A 186 1.34 -16.29 -13.38
C VAL A 186 2.59 -16.51 -12.54
N VAL A 187 2.95 -15.53 -11.71
CA VAL A 187 4.09 -15.62 -10.78
C VAL A 187 3.87 -16.70 -9.72
N TYR A 188 2.66 -16.82 -9.17
CA TYR A 188 2.33 -17.87 -8.20
C TYR A 188 2.53 -19.26 -8.81
N ILE A 189 2.01 -19.48 -10.04
CA ILE A 189 2.14 -20.75 -10.76
C ILE A 189 3.62 -21.06 -11.02
N GLY A 190 4.41 -20.07 -11.42
CA GLY A 190 5.86 -20.24 -11.64
C GLY A 190 6.67 -20.53 -10.37
N LEU A 191 6.23 -20.05 -9.20
CA LEU A 191 6.89 -20.30 -7.91
C LEU A 191 6.43 -21.59 -7.21
N ARG A 192 5.26 -22.09 -7.57
CA ARG A 192 4.64 -23.29 -7.01
C ARG A 192 4.09 -24.13 -8.15
N ASP A 193 2.77 -24.09 -8.35
CA ASP A 193 2.06 -24.87 -9.36
C ASP A 193 0.62 -24.35 -9.51
N ALA A 194 -0.04 -24.70 -10.62
CA ALA A 194 -1.42 -24.30 -10.88
C ALA A 194 -2.45 -25.05 -10.02
N LYS A 195 -2.19 -26.31 -9.65
CA LYS A 195 -3.16 -27.11 -8.87
C LYS A 195 -3.34 -26.53 -7.48
N SER A 196 -2.26 -26.08 -6.84
CA SER A 196 -2.30 -25.47 -5.52
C SER A 196 -2.95 -24.09 -5.48
N LEU A 197 -3.00 -23.38 -6.62
CA LEU A 197 -3.72 -22.11 -6.75
C LEU A 197 -5.23 -22.33 -6.77
N PHE A 198 -5.70 -23.25 -7.62
CA PHE A 198 -7.13 -23.54 -7.80
C PHE A 198 -7.70 -24.52 -6.76
N ALA A 199 -6.87 -25.04 -5.86
CA ALA A 199 -7.33 -25.82 -4.73
C ALA A 199 -8.27 -24.96 -3.86
N LEU A 200 -9.46 -25.48 -3.56
CA LEU A 200 -10.40 -24.80 -2.67
C LEU A 200 -9.82 -24.80 -1.26
N ARG A 201 -9.59 -23.60 -0.71
CA ARG A 201 -9.09 -23.42 0.65
C ARG A 201 -10.06 -22.58 1.47
N PRO A 202 -10.19 -22.86 2.78
CA PRO A 202 -10.88 -21.98 3.69
C PRO A 202 -10.32 -20.55 3.59
N GLY A 203 -11.20 -19.56 3.60
CA GLY A 203 -10.80 -18.15 3.50
C GLY A 203 -10.75 -17.57 2.09
N ILE A 204 -11.14 -18.30 1.04
CA ILE A 204 -11.26 -17.74 -0.32
C ILE A 204 -12.17 -16.51 -0.37
N ALA A 205 -13.33 -16.56 0.30
CA ALA A 205 -14.28 -15.45 0.35
C ALA A 205 -13.69 -14.22 1.05
N VAL A 206 -12.97 -14.43 2.16
CA VAL A 206 -12.27 -13.37 2.90
C VAL A 206 -11.15 -12.77 2.05
N ALA A 207 -10.35 -13.60 1.37
CA ALA A 207 -9.31 -13.11 0.47
C ALA A 207 -9.90 -12.32 -0.70
N SER A 208 -10.94 -12.82 -1.37
CA SER A 208 -11.60 -12.09 -2.47
C SER A 208 -12.19 -10.76 -2.01
N ALA A 209 -12.90 -10.74 -0.88
CA ALA A 209 -13.43 -9.51 -0.31
C ALA A 209 -12.30 -8.53 0.08
N GLY A 210 -11.21 -9.02 0.65
CA GLY A 210 -10.02 -8.22 0.93
C GLY A 210 -9.42 -7.61 -0.34
N GLY A 211 -9.44 -8.33 -1.47
CA GLY A 211 -9.04 -7.83 -2.78
C GLY A 211 -9.89 -6.66 -3.25
N LEU A 212 -11.22 -6.78 -3.15
CA LEU A 212 -12.15 -5.70 -3.52
C LEU A 212 -12.00 -4.45 -2.64
N VAL A 213 -11.83 -4.65 -1.31
CA VAL A 213 -11.56 -3.55 -0.37
C VAL A 213 -10.22 -2.88 -0.69
N SER A 214 -9.20 -3.67 -1.05
CA SER A 214 -7.88 -3.16 -1.46
C SER A 214 -7.97 -2.36 -2.76
N LEU A 215 -8.71 -2.84 -3.77
CA LEU A 215 -8.95 -2.10 -5.01
C LEU A 215 -9.61 -0.75 -4.74
N LEU A 216 -10.64 -0.73 -3.89
CA LEU A 216 -11.31 0.52 -3.52
C LEU A 216 -10.36 1.46 -2.79
N ALA A 217 -9.61 0.96 -1.80
CA ALA A 217 -8.63 1.75 -1.05
C ALA A 217 -7.58 2.36 -1.98
N TYR A 218 -7.00 1.55 -2.87
CA TYR A 218 -5.93 2.00 -3.77
C TYR A 218 -6.47 2.93 -4.86
N GLY A 219 -7.64 2.66 -5.42
CA GLY A 219 -8.27 3.56 -6.40
C GLY A 219 -8.56 4.95 -5.83
N VAL A 220 -8.97 5.04 -4.56
CA VAL A 220 -9.13 6.33 -3.87
C VAL A 220 -7.77 7.03 -3.69
N VAL A 221 -6.71 6.30 -3.36
CA VAL A 221 -5.34 6.85 -3.26
C VAL A 221 -4.85 7.38 -4.60
N ILE A 222 -5.04 6.62 -5.69
CA ILE A 222 -4.66 7.04 -7.05
C ILE A 222 -5.43 8.30 -7.47
N TYR A 223 -6.74 8.34 -7.20
CA TYR A 223 -7.54 9.54 -7.43
C TYR A 223 -7.03 10.74 -6.63
N ALA A 224 -6.66 10.56 -5.36
CA ALA A 224 -6.07 11.62 -4.55
C ALA A 224 -4.71 12.08 -5.09
N MET A 225 -3.86 11.18 -5.57
CA MET A 225 -2.56 11.50 -6.18
C MET A 225 -2.70 12.30 -7.49
N ALA A 226 -3.83 12.19 -8.18
CA ALA A 226 -4.12 13.02 -9.35
C ALA A 226 -4.33 14.51 -8.99
N HIS A 227 -4.72 14.81 -7.74
CA HIS A 227 -5.12 16.15 -7.30
C HIS A 227 -4.25 16.74 -6.18
N ALA A 228 -3.35 15.95 -5.60
CA ALA A 228 -2.54 16.35 -4.46
C ALA A 228 -1.13 15.74 -4.52
N PRO A 229 -0.14 16.35 -3.82
CA PRO A 229 1.24 15.87 -3.81
C PRO A 229 1.34 14.41 -3.35
N MET A 230 2.13 13.60 -4.07
CA MET A 230 2.19 12.15 -3.87
C MET A 230 2.69 11.78 -2.48
N GLY A 231 3.70 12.53 -1.99
CA GLY A 231 4.28 12.33 -0.66
C GLY A 231 3.28 12.60 0.48
N ALA A 232 2.49 13.67 0.35
CA ALA A 232 1.46 14.02 1.33
C ALA A 232 0.35 12.97 1.38
N VAL A 233 -0.17 12.55 0.21
CA VAL A 233 -1.16 11.48 0.11
C VAL A 233 -0.62 10.16 0.70
N SER A 234 0.63 9.82 0.41
CA SER A 234 1.25 8.62 0.97
C SER A 234 1.36 8.69 2.49
N ALA A 235 1.78 9.82 3.05
CA ALA A 235 1.89 9.98 4.50
C ALA A 235 0.51 9.94 5.19
N LEU A 236 -0.51 10.59 4.63
CA LEU A 236 -1.88 10.48 5.15
C LEU A 236 -2.38 9.03 5.14
N ARG A 237 -2.08 8.26 4.09
CA ARG A 237 -2.43 6.82 4.02
C ARG A 237 -1.81 6.01 5.17
N GLU A 238 -0.66 6.43 5.68
CA GLU A 238 -0.01 5.74 6.80
C GLU A 238 -0.74 5.87 8.14
N THR A 239 -1.73 6.76 8.26
CA THR A 239 -2.69 6.76 9.38
C THR A 239 -3.44 5.44 9.54
N SER A 240 -3.44 4.58 8.50
CA SER A 240 -3.92 3.19 8.56
C SER A 240 -3.31 2.39 9.71
N VAL A 241 -2.10 2.72 10.18
CA VAL A 241 -1.48 2.09 11.34
C VAL A 241 -2.26 2.37 12.63
N MET A 242 -2.82 3.58 12.78
CA MET A 242 -3.67 3.93 13.91
C MET A 242 -4.99 3.14 13.86
N PHE A 243 -5.62 3.06 12.69
CA PHE A 243 -6.83 2.25 12.50
C PHE A 243 -6.57 0.76 12.76
N ALA A 244 -5.43 0.22 12.30
CA ALA A 244 -5.04 -1.15 12.56
C ALA A 244 -4.83 -1.43 14.06
N ALA A 245 -4.23 -0.48 14.80
CA ALA A 245 -4.08 -0.60 16.25
C ALA A 245 -5.43 -0.60 16.98
N LEU A 246 -6.38 0.23 16.54
CA LEU A 246 -7.75 0.27 17.08
C LEU A 246 -8.52 -1.03 16.78
N ILE A 247 -8.44 -1.54 15.55
CA ILE A 247 -9.05 -2.81 15.16
C ILE A 247 -8.44 -3.96 15.98
N GLY A 248 -7.12 -3.97 16.16
CA GLY A 248 -6.43 -4.98 16.97
C GLY A 248 -6.84 -4.94 18.44
N TYR A 249 -7.02 -3.75 19.01
CA TYR A 249 -7.51 -3.60 20.38
C TYR A 249 -8.97 -4.07 20.52
N ALA A 250 -9.87 -3.61 19.65
CA ALA A 250 -11.30 -3.85 19.75
C ALA A 250 -11.71 -5.30 19.41
N PHE A 251 -11.07 -5.92 18.41
CA PHE A 251 -11.49 -7.22 17.88
C PHE A 251 -10.50 -8.36 18.15
N LEU A 252 -9.22 -8.06 18.36
CA LEU A 252 -8.16 -9.07 18.57
C LEU A 252 -7.66 -9.12 20.02
N GLY A 253 -8.16 -8.25 20.91
CA GLY A 253 -7.75 -8.17 22.30
C GLY A 253 -6.29 -7.73 22.50
N GLU A 254 -5.67 -7.10 21.50
CA GLU A 254 -4.28 -6.63 21.62
C GLU A 254 -4.19 -5.42 22.56
N ALA A 255 -3.30 -5.45 23.55
CA ALA A 255 -3.10 -4.32 24.45
C ALA A 255 -2.54 -3.07 23.73
N LEU A 256 -3.12 -1.91 24.04
CA LEU A 256 -2.59 -0.60 23.64
C LEU A 256 -1.48 -0.20 24.59
N THR A 257 -0.23 -0.48 24.20
CA THR A 257 0.94 -0.07 24.98
C THR A 257 1.16 1.44 24.87
N LEU A 258 1.78 2.05 25.90
CA LEU A 258 2.12 3.47 25.90
C LEU A 258 2.92 3.88 24.66
N ARG A 259 3.81 3.01 24.17
CA ARG A 259 4.54 3.26 22.92
C ARG A 259 3.62 3.31 21.71
N LYS A 260 2.67 2.37 21.55
CA LYS A 260 1.70 2.41 20.44
C LYS A 260 0.92 3.73 20.47
N LEU A 261 0.53 4.18 21.66
CA LEU A 261 -0.16 5.47 21.85
C LEU A 261 0.72 6.66 21.46
N LEU A 262 1.97 6.72 21.92
CA LEU A 262 2.91 7.79 21.56
C LEU A 262 3.19 7.82 20.06
N ALA A 263 3.40 6.66 19.42
CA ALA A 263 3.58 6.56 17.98
C ALA A 263 2.34 7.05 17.22
N CYS A 264 1.14 6.66 17.66
CA CYS A 264 -0.11 7.16 17.09
C CYS A 264 -0.26 8.68 17.25
N ALA A 265 0.15 9.24 18.39
CA ALA A 265 0.13 10.69 18.62
C ALA A 265 1.08 11.44 17.68
N VAL A 266 2.30 10.92 17.47
CA VAL A 266 3.26 11.50 16.52
C VAL A 266 2.74 11.42 15.08
N ILE A 267 2.15 10.30 14.69
CA ILE A 267 1.54 10.13 13.35
C ILE A 267 0.36 11.10 13.17
N ALA A 268 -0.50 11.23 14.19
CA ALA A 268 -1.62 12.17 14.18
C ALA A 268 -1.13 13.62 14.04
N LEU A 269 -0.12 14.02 14.80
CA LEU A 269 0.48 15.35 14.71
C LEU A 269 1.06 15.59 13.31
N GLY A 270 1.81 14.64 12.76
CA GLY A 270 2.33 14.73 11.40
C GLY A 270 1.21 14.86 10.35
N THR A 271 0.11 14.13 10.53
CA THR A 271 -1.06 14.21 9.65
C THR A 271 -1.72 15.60 9.70
N LEU A 272 -1.85 16.19 10.88
CA LEU A 272 -2.38 17.55 11.06
C LEU A 272 -1.47 18.61 10.42
N VAL A 273 -0.15 18.40 10.42
CA VAL A 273 0.82 19.31 9.81
C VAL A 273 0.80 19.23 8.27
N ILE A 274 0.41 18.07 7.70
CA ILE A 274 0.25 17.89 6.24
C ILE A 274 -1.10 18.44 5.75
N GLY A 275 -2.14 18.27 6.56
CA GLY A 275 -3.55 18.57 6.25
C GLY A 275 -3.81 20.01 5.85
#